data_AF-A0A6L9FLB6-F1
#
_entry.id   AF-A0A6L9FLB6-F1
#
_cell.length_a   1.000
_cell.length_b   1.000
_cell.length_c   1.000
_cell.angle_alpha   90.00
_cell.angle_beta   90.00
_cell.angle_gamma   90.00
#
_symmetry.space_group_name_H-M   'P 1'
#
loop_
_entity.id
_entity.type
_entity.pdbx_description
1 polymer ?
#
loop_
_entity_poly.entity_id
_entity_poly.type
_entity_poly.pdbx_seq_one_letter_code
_entity_poly.pdbx_strand_id
1 'polypeptide(L)'
;ISTSEDITPYGQSDLVFDYLCALIEVEQPQSVLLVSHLPLVGYLTSEFITDMAPPMFPTSGLVCIEFDPQSRKSELLWHIHP
;
A
#
# COMPACT_ATOMS: atom_id res chain seq x y z
N ILE A 1 10.71 -13.35 -0.13
CA ILE A 1 10.13 -12.67 1.06
C ILE A 1 11.22 -11.76 1.59
N SER A 2 10.93 -10.47 1.69
CA SER A 2 11.88 -9.45 2.16
C SER A 2 11.28 -8.73 3.36
N THR A 3 12.12 -8.26 4.28
CA THR A 3 11.71 -7.50 5.47
C THR A 3 12.33 -6.11 5.41
N SER A 4 11.60 -5.09 5.88
CA SER A 4 12.11 -3.72 6.01
C SER A 4 11.63 -3.10 7.33
N GLU A 5 12.48 -2.27 7.92
CA GLU A 5 12.14 -1.44 9.10
C GLU A 5 11.21 -0.26 8.72
N ASP A 6 11.12 0.07 7.43
CA ASP A 6 10.29 1.18 6.91
C ASP A 6 8.79 0.86 6.96
N ILE A 7 8.41 -0.42 7.13
CA ILE A 7 7.01 -0.86 7.22
C ILE A 7 6.57 -1.17 8.67
N THR A 8 7.25 -0.58 9.64
CA THR A 8 6.84 -0.57 11.06
C THR A 8 5.71 0.44 11.28
N PRO A 9 5.02 0.45 12.45
CA PRO A 9 4.01 1.47 12.75
C PRO A 9 4.47 2.93 12.60
N TYR A 10 5.79 3.18 12.64
CA TYR A 10 6.39 4.52 12.60
C TYR A 10 6.98 4.88 11.22
N GLY A 11 6.79 4.01 10.22
CA GLY A 11 7.19 4.27 8.84
C GLY A 11 6.51 5.51 8.26
N GLN A 12 7.13 6.10 7.24
CA GLN A 12 6.57 7.24 6.51
C GLN A 12 5.87 6.72 5.24
N SER A 13 4.57 7.00 5.09
CA SER A 13 3.75 6.42 4.02
C SER A 13 4.18 6.86 2.64
N ASP A 14 4.57 8.13 2.49
CA ASP A 14 5.11 8.72 1.27
C ASP A 14 6.38 8.01 0.80
N LEU A 15 7.33 7.74 1.70
CA LEU A 15 8.57 7.02 1.37
C LEU A 15 8.31 5.56 0.97
N VAL A 16 7.38 4.89 1.67
CA VAL A 16 6.99 3.51 1.32
C VAL A 16 6.28 3.48 -0.03
N PHE A 17 5.41 4.46 -0.31
CA PHE A 17 4.76 4.61 -1.60
C PHE A 17 5.77 4.82 -2.73
N ASP A 18 6.69 5.77 -2.59
CA ASP A 18 7.74 6.05 -3.57
C ASP A 18 8.62 4.81 -3.83
N TYR A 19 8.99 4.09 -2.77
CA TYR A 19 9.73 2.83 -2.89
C TYR A 19 8.95 1.78 -3.67
N LEU A 20 7.66 1.59 -3.38
CA LEU A 20 6.80 0.64 -4.10
C LEU A 20 6.65 1.03 -5.57
N CYS A 21 6.46 2.31 -5.88
CA CYS A 21 6.41 2.79 -7.26
C CYS A 21 7.71 2.48 -8.02
N ALA A 22 8.87 2.77 -7.41
CA ALA A 22 10.17 2.46 -8.00
C ALA A 22 10.37 0.96 -8.20
N LEU A 23 10.00 0.15 -7.20
CA LEU A 23 10.04 -1.31 -7.28
C LEU A 23 9.17 -1.84 -8.42
N ILE A 24 7.94 -1.33 -8.56
CA ILE A 24 7.01 -1.75 -9.62
C ILE A 24 7.55 -1.37 -11.00
N GLU A 25 8.14 -0.20 -11.15
CA GLU A 25 8.72 0.27 -12.41
C GLU A 25 9.93 -0.57 -12.86
N VAL A 26 10.81 -0.94 -11.93
CA VAL A 26 12.05 -1.68 -12.21
C VAL A 26 11.79 -3.18 -12.38
N GLU A 27 11.11 -3.80 -11.42
CA GLU A 27 10.96 -5.26 -11.34
C GLU A 27 9.71 -5.78 -12.06
N GLN A 28 8.77 -4.89 -12.40
CA GLN A 28 7.51 -5.21 -13.08
C GLN A 28 6.78 -6.44 -12.51
N PRO A 29 6.59 -6.52 -11.17
CA PRO A 29 5.92 -7.65 -10.56
C PRO A 29 4.44 -7.66 -10.96
N GLN A 30 3.87 -8.86 -11.12
CA GLN A 30 2.43 -8.99 -11.37
C GLN A 30 1.57 -8.62 -10.15
N SER A 31 2.11 -8.77 -8.94
CA SER A 31 1.42 -8.41 -7.69
C SER A 31 2.42 -8.21 -6.54
N VAL A 32 2.04 -7.40 -5.56
CA VAL A 32 2.80 -7.17 -4.33
C VAL A 32 1.87 -7.38 -3.13
N LEU A 33 2.30 -8.21 -2.17
CA LEU A 33 1.65 -8.33 -0.87
C LEU A 33 2.47 -7.59 0.17
N LEU A 34 1.90 -6.51 0.73
CA LEU A 34 2.50 -5.76 1.83
C LEU A 34 1.77 -6.10 3.13
N VAL A 35 2.54 -6.54 4.13
CA VAL A 35 2.03 -6.84 5.47
C VAL A 35 2.67 -5.86 6.45
N SER A 36 1.84 -5.06 7.12
CA SER A 36 2.31 -4.00 8.02
C SER A 36 1.28 -3.77 9.14
N HIS A 37 1.25 -2.58 9.71
CA HIS A 37 0.59 -2.25 10.96
C HIS A 37 -0.21 -0.96 10.81
N LEU A 38 -1.18 -0.75 11.70
CA LEU A 38 -1.72 0.59 11.91
C LEU A 38 -0.69 1.48 12.63
N PRO A 39 -0.68 2.79 12.35
CA PRO A 39 -1.56 3.48 11.39
C PRO A 39 -1.06 3.42 9.94
N LEU A 40 0.17 2.93 9.70
CA LEU A 40 0.84 2.99 8.40
C LEU A 40 0.02 2.42 7.25
N VAL A 41 -0.63 1.25 7.42
CA VAL A 41 -1.46 0.66 6.35
C VAL A 41 -2.60 1.58 5.90
N GLY A 42 -3.21 2.34 6.82
CA GLY A 42 -4.27 3.29 6.49
C GLY A 42 -3.73 4.50 5.73
N TYR A 43 -2.60 5.05 6.17
CA TYR A 43 -1.96 6.17 5.47
C TYR A 43 -1.48 5.75 4.09
N LEU A 44 -0.80 4.62 3.97
CA LEU A 44 -0.31 4.10 2.70
C LEU A 44 -1.45 3.86 1.70
N THR A 45 -2.59 3.32 2.13
CA THR A 45 -3.77 3.19 1.25
C THR A 45 -4.24 4.54 0.71
N SER A 46 -4.13 5.61 1.49
CA SER A 46 -4.49 6.98 1.06
C SER A 46 -3.46 7.61 0.13
N GLU A 47 -2.18 7.20 0.21
CA GLU A 47 -1.17 7.61 -0.79
C GLU A 47 -1.51 7.06 -2.18
N PHE A 48 -2.02 5.81 -2.24
CA PHE A 48 -2.45 5.21 -3.50
C PHE A 48 -3.77 5.79 -4.02
N ILE A 49 -4.78 5.92 -3.17
CA ILE A 49 -6.12 6.35 -3.58
C ILE A 49 -6.31 7.84 -3.33
N THR A 50 -6.25 8.64 -4.40
CA THR A 50 -6.50 10.08 -4.33
C THR A 50 -7.84 10.40 -3.65
N ASP A 51 -7.84 11.41 -2.78
CA ASP A 51 -9.01 11.89 -2.01
C ASP A 51 -9.65 10.85 -1.07
N MET A 52 -8.96 9.74 -0.76
CA MET A 52 -9.39 8.79 0.26
C MET A 52 -8.88 9.20 1.64
N ALA A 53 -9.77 9.23 2.63
CA ALA A 53 -9.35 9.29 4.02
C ALA A 53 -8.75 7.93 4.46
N PRO A 54 -7.72 7.90 5.33
CA PRO A 54 -7.11 6.68 5.83
C PRO A 54 -8.14 5.66 6.34
N PRO A 55 -8.31 4.50 5.68
CA PRO A 55 -9.27 3.51 6.11
C PRO A 55 -8.79 2.82 7.39
N MET A 56 -9.74 2.33 8.18
CA MET A 56 -9.45 1.50 9.34
C MET A 56 -9.21 0.05 8.91
N PHE A 57 -8.14 -0.56 9.41
CA PHE A 57 -7.83 -1.97 9.20
C PHE A 57 -8.07 -2.75 10.51
N PRO A 58 -9.06 -3.66 10.57
CA PRO A 58 -9.06 -4.66 11.64
C PRO A 58 -7.86 -5.59 11.45
N THR A 59 -7.44 -6.26 12.53
CA THR A 59 -6.40 -7.29 12.45
C THR A 59 -6.78 -8.33 11.38
N SER A 60 -5.85 -8.66 10.50
CA SER A 60 -6.04 -9.56 9.36
C SER A 60 -7.00 -9.04 8.26
N GLY A 61 -7.41 -7.78 8.30
CA GLY A 61 -8.09 -7.13 7.18
C GLY A 61 -7.15 -6.95 5.98
N LEU A 62 -7.72 -6.95 4.78
CA LEU A 62 -6.97 -6.82 3.52
C LEU A 62 -7.64 -5.80 2.61
N VAL A 63 -6.82 -4.95 2.00
CA VAL A 63 -7.20 -4.01 0.95
C VAL A 63 -6.47 -4.41 -0.33
N CYS A 64 -7.21 -4.44 -1.44
CA CYS A 64 -6.64 -4.66 -2.76
C CYS A 64 -6.77 -3.42 -3.62
N ILE A 65 -5.63 -3.02 -4.16
CA ILE A 65 -5.50 -1.83 -5.00
C ILE A 65 -4.95 -2.30 -6.34
N GLU A 66 -5.65 -1.95 -7.41
CA GLU A 66 -5.10 -2.01 -8.76
C GLU A 66 -4.25 -0.76 -8.98
N PHE A 67 -3.02 -0.90 -9.47
CA PHE A 67 -2.12 0.23 -9.72
C PHE A 67 -1.58 0.16 -11.14
N ASP A 68 -1.80 1.23 -11.91
CA ASP A 68 -1.24 1.39 -13.24
C ASP A 68 0.11 2.15 -13.15
N PRO A 69 1.26 1.50 -13.39
CA PRO A 69 2.56 2.15 -13.30
C PRO A 69 2.79 3.23 -14.38
N GLN A 70 2.06 3.20 -15.50
CA GLN A 70 2.22 4.20 -16.57
C GLN A 70 1.53 5.51 -16.22
N SER A 71 0.27 5.44 -15.76
CA SER A 71 -0.49 6.64 -15.38
C SER A 71 -0.32 7.02 -13.91
N ARG A 72 0.29 6.15 -13.09
CA ARG A 72 0.39 6.24 -11.62
C ARG A 72 -0.96 6.42 -10.95
N LYS A 73 -2.01 5.87 -11.55
CA LYS A 73 -3.36 5.87 -10.98
C LYS A 73 -3.62 4.55 -10.27
N SER A 74 -4.44 4.63 -9.23
CA SER A 74 -4.91 3.46 -8.51
C SER A 74 -6.42 3.42 -8.41
N GLU A 75 -6.93 2.19 -8.29
CA GLU A 75 -8.33 1.91 -7.99
C GLU A 75 -8.42 0.94 -6.80
N LEU A 76 -9.30 1.23 -5.84
CA LEU A 76 -9.62 0.30 -4.77
C LEU A 76 -10.54 -0.79 -5.32
N LEU A 77 -10.06 -2.02 -5.42
CA LEU A 77 -10.86 -3.14 -5.91
C LEU A 77 -11.78 -3.70 -4.81
N TRP A 78 -11.23 -3.91 -3.61
CA TRP A 78 -12.00 -4.42 -2.47
C TRP A 78 -11.28 -4.16 -1.15
N HIS A 79 -12.08 -4.16 -0.09
CA HIS A 79 -11.64 -4.13 1.30
C HIS A 79 -12.40 -5.23 2.04
N ILE A 80 -11.68 -6.23 2.53
CA ILE A 80 -12.26 -7.35 3.28
C ILE A 80 -11.85 -7.30 4.74
N HIS A 81 -12.79 -7.68 5.58
CA HIS A 81 -12.64 -7.80 7.02
C HIS A 81 -13.01 -9.22 7.44
N PRO A 82 -12.27 -9.84 8.39
CA PRO A 82 -12.62 -11.15 8.94
C PRO A 82 -13.98 -11.20 9.64
#